data_AF-A0AA89AY57-F1
#
_entry.id   AF-A0AA89AY57-F1
#
_cell.length_a   1.000
_cell.length_b   1.000
_cell.length_c   1.000
_cell.angle_alpha   90.00
_cell.angle_beta   90.00
_cell.angle_gamma   90.00
#
_symmetry.space_group_name_H-M   'P 1'
#
loop_
_entity.id
_entity.type
_entity.pdbx_description
1 polymer ?
#
loop_
_entity_poly.entity_id
_entity_poly.type
_entity_poly.pdbx_seq_one_letter_code
_entity_poly.pdbx_strand_id
1 'polypeptide(L)'
;MAINREIQELGRYSVKEYNRKRNDNYGLKFTEVVEAETHVVSGIKYYLKISVATPTGAPKIIEVVVVVKLWLHSKQLLHISPSPATK
;
A
#
# COMPACT_ATOMS: atom_id res chain seq x y z
N MET A 1 17.20 0.11 -9.64
CA MET A 1 15.92 0.37 -10.34
C MET A 1 14.85 -0.71 -10.08
N ALA A 2 15.19 -2.00 -10.01
CA ALA A 2 14.20 -3.09 -9.81
C ALA A 2 13.37 -2.99 -8.50
N ILE A 3 14.01 -2.67 -7.37
CA ILE A 3 13.34 -2.59 -6.06
C ILE A 3 12.24 -1.52 -6.01
N ASN A 4 12.46 -0.37 -6.66
CA ASN A 4 11.43 0.68 -6.71
C ASN A 4 10.18 0.17 -7.42
N ARG A 5 10.33 -0.53 -8.56
CA ARG A 5 9.20 -1.11 -9.29
C ARG A 5 8.40 -2.09 -8.43
N GLU A 6 9.07 -3.00 -7.73
CA GLU A 6 8.41 -3.97 -6.85
C GLU A 6 7.63 -3.27 -5.72
N ILE A 7 8.21 -2.22 -5.13
CA ILE A 7 7.55 -1.41 -4.10
C ILE A 7 6.31 -0.70 -4.66
N GLN A 8 6.40 -0.12 -5.87
CA GLN A 8 5.24 0.51 -6.52
C GLN A 8 4.14 -0.52 -6.85
N GLU A 9 4.52 -1.73 -7.27
CA GLU A 9 3.58 -2.83 -7.51
C GLU A 9 2.91 -3.33 -6.22
N LEU A 10 3.64 -3.35 -5.09
CA LEU A 10 3.08 -3.62 -3.76
C LEU A 10 2.09 -2.54 -3.33
N GLY A 11 2.40 -1.27 -3.59
CA GLY A 11 1.48 -0.16 -3.33
C GLY A 11 0.19 -0.28 -4.15
N ARG A 12 0.31 -0.55 -5.46
CA ARG A 12 -0.84 -0.75 -6.35
C ARG A 12 -1.71 -1.93 -5.94
N TYR A 13 -1.08 -3.05 -5.57
CA TYR A 13 -1.77 -4.23 -5.04
C TYR A 13 -2.59 -3.86 -3.79
N SER A 14 -2.00 -3.10 -2.87
CA SER A 14 -2.63 -2.74 -1.60
C SER A 14 -3.88 -1.89 -1.79
N VAL A 15 -3.81 -0.88 -2.68
CA VAL A 15 -4.97 -0.04 -3.01
C VAL A 15 -6.08 -0.87 -3.69
N LYS A 16 -5.71 -1.79 -4.59
CA LYS A 16 -6.66 -2.69 -5.26
C LYS A 16 -7.37 -3.60 -4.25
N GLU A 17 -6.64 -4.22 -3.33
CA GLU A 17 -7.20 -5.09 -2.30
C GLU A 17 -8.10 -4.34 -1.32
N TYR A 18 -7.73 -3.11 -0.95
CA TYR A 18 -8.58 -2.25 -0.13
C TYR A 18 -9.91 -1.95 -0.81
N ASN A 19 -9.88 -1.51 -2.07
CA ASN A 19 -11.10 -1.21 -2.83
C ASN A 19 -11.97 -2.47 -2.99
N ARG A 20 -11.35 -3.64 -3.26
CA ARG A 20 -12.05 -4.93 -3.35
C ARG A 20 -12.78 -5.29 -2.05
N LYS A 21 -12.16 -5.06 -0.89
CA LYS A 21 -12.77 -5.36 0.42
C LYS A 21 -13.90 -4.42 0.79
N ARG A 22 -13.86 -3.15 0.35
CA ARG A 22 -14.88 -2.16 0.70
C ARG A 22 -16.15 -2.20 -0.16
N ASN A 23 -16.14 -2.90 -1.30
CA ASN A 23 -17.28 -3.00 -2.22
C ASN A 23 -17.92 -1.63 -2.55
N ASP A 24 -17.10 -0.58 -2.57
CA ASP A 24 -17.54 0.82 -2.63
C ASP A 24 -17.22 1.43 -4.00
N ASN A 25 -18.17 2.14 -4.58
CA ASN A 25 -18.10 2.77 -5.91
C ASN A 25 -17.10 3.94 -5.96
N TYR A 26 -16.64 4.42 -4.80
CA TYR A 26 -15.74 5.56 -4.65
C TYR A 26 -14.29 5.13 -4.36
N GLY A 27 -13.76 4.23 -5.19
CA GLY A 27 -12.45 3.61 -5.01
C GLY A 27 -11.28 4.59 -5.04
N LEU A 28 -10.33 4.39 -4.12
CA LEU A 28 -9.05 5.12 -4.11
C LEU A 28 -8.28 4.80 -5.39
N LYS A 29 -7.65 5.81 -6.01
CA LYS A 29 -6.74 5.60 -7.14
C LYS A 29 -5.30 5.66 -6.67
N PHE A 30 -4.55 4.60 -6.89
CA PHE A 30 -3.11 4.56 -6.63
C PHE A 30 -2.39 5.60 -7.49
N THR A 31 -1.55 6.43 -6.87
CA THR A 31 -0.65 7.35 -7.57
C THR A 31 0.77 6.83 -7.50
N GLU A 32 1.34 6.78 -6.30
CA GLU A 32 2.71 6.32 -6.07
C GLU A 32 2.93 5.93 -4.60
N VAL A 33 3.96 5.13 -4.35
CA VAL A 33 4.56 4.98 -3.03
C VAL A 33 5.56 6.11 -2.82
N VAL A 34 5.32 6.93 -1.80
CA VAL A 34 6.17 8.09 -1.44
C VAL A 34 7.22 7.75 -0.38
N GLU A 35 6.98 6.71 0.41
CA GLU A 35 7.91 6.24 1.44
C GLU A 35 7.75 4.72 1.60
N ALA A 36 8.87 4.02 1.80
CA ALA A 36 8.87 2.58 2.02
C ALA A 36 9.95 2.20 3.02
N GLU A 37 9.56 1.44 4.03
CA GLU A 37 10.46 0.82 5.00
C GLU A 37 10.29 -0.71 4.96
N THR A 38 11.40 -1.43 5.06
CA THR A 38 11.44 -2.89 4.90
C THR A 38 11.99 -3.56 6.14
N HIS A 39 11.23 -4.49 6.71
CA HIS A 39 11.63 -5.26 7.89
C HIS A 39 11.69 -6.75 7.57
N VAL A 40 12.83 -7.37 7.87
CA VAL A 40 13.03 -8.82 7.73
C VAL A 40 12.47 -9.54 8.95
N VAL A 41 11.59 -10.51 8.72
CA VAL A 41 10.95 -11.35 9.75
C VAL A 41 10.94 -12.80 9.25
N SER A 42 9.96 -13.63 9.66
CA SER A 42 9.56 -14.82 8.88
C SER A 42 8.83 -14.40 7.58
N GLY A 43 9.51 -13.60 6.76
CA GLY A 43 9.05 -12.98 5.52
C GLY A 43 9.68 -11.59 5.36
N ILE A 44 9.11 -10.77 4.49
CA ILE A 44 9.44 -9.35 4.37
C ILE A 44 8.18 -8.54 4.68
N LYS A 45 8.25 -7.69 5.70
CA LYS A 45 7.24 -6.67 6.01
C LYS A 45 7.60 -5.37 5.31
N TYR A 46 6.67 -4.86 4.52
CA TYR A 46 6.76 -3.55 3.88
C TYR A 46 5.80 -2.59 4.56
N TYR A 47 6.33 -1.50 5.08
CA TYR A 47 5.59 -0.36 5.59
C TYR A 47 5.63 0.71 4.51
N LEU A 48 4.50 0.99 3.89
CA LEU A 48 4.40 1.88 2.74
C LEU A 48 3.55 3.10 3.10
N LYS A 49 4.02 4.29 2.73
CA LYS A 49 3.15 5.46 2.59
C LYS A 49 2.83 5.64 1.11
N ILE A 50 1.53 5.67 0.81
CA ILE A 50 1.02 5.67 -0.55
C ILE A 50 0.21 6.94 -0.76
N SER A 51 0.56 7.71 -1.80
CA SER A 51 -0.28 8.79 -2.29
C SER A 51 -1.41 8.21 -3.12
N VAL A 52 -2.65 8.54 -2.74
CA VAL A 52 -3.88 8.12 -3.42
C VAL A 52 -4.71 9.33 -3.81
N ALA A 53 -5.28 9.30 -5.02
CA ALA A 53 -6.29 10.27 -5.41
C ALA A 53 -7.67 9.82 -4.92
N THR A 54 -8.42 10.75 -4.33
CA THR A 54 -9.79 10.54 -3.87
C THR A 54 -10.79 11.17 -4.85
N PRO A 55 -12.09 10.79 -4.79
CA PRO A 55 -13.13 11.45 -5.58
C PRO A 55 -13.25 12.95 -5.30
N THR A 56 -12.81 13.41 -4.13
CA THR A 56 -12.81 14.84 -3.75
C THR A 56 -11.67 15.63 -4.39
N GLY A 57 -10.83 15.02 -5.23
CA GLY A 57 -9.75 15.67 -5.98
C GLY A 57 -8.46 15.92 -5.19
N ALA A 58 -8.53 16.04 -3.86
CA ALA A 58 -7.35 16.22 -3.02
C ALA A 58 -6.60 14.89 -2.80
N PRO A 59 -5.30 14.79 -3.11
CA PRO A 59 -4.52 13.58 -2.80
C PRO A 59 -4.43 13.37 -1.29
N LYS A 60 -4.46 12.11 -0.87
CA LYS A 60 -4.27 11.71 0.52
C LYS A 60 -3.14 10.71 0.62
N ILE A 61 -2.44 10.72 1.75
CA ILE A 61 -1.47 9.69 2.08
C ILE A 61 -2.16 8.66 2.97
N ILE A 62 -1.99 7.39 2.61
CA ILE A 62 -2.40 6.25 3.42
C ILE A 62 -1.17 5.44 3.81
N GLU A 63 -1.21 4.87 5.00
CA GLU A 63 -0.21 3.95 5.51
C GLU A 63 -0.69 2.52 5.32
N VAL A 64 0.21 1.68 4.84
CA VAL A 64 -0.09 0.32 4.46
C VAL A 64 1.00 -0.61 4.97
N VAL A 65 0.59 -1.78 5.49
CA VAL A 65 1.50 -2.85 5.86
C VAL A 65 1.21 -4.10 5.03
N VAL A 66 2.22 -4.56 4.29
CA VAL A 66 2.15 -5.80 3.49
C VAL A 66 3.20 -6.78 3.96
N VAL A 67 2.82 -8.05 4.10
CA VAL A 67 3.77 -9.15 4.31
C VAL A 67 3.92 -9.96 3.03
N VAL A 68 5.16 -10.19 2.61
CA VAL A 68 5.52 -11.09 1.53
C VAL A 68 6.29 -12.28 2.11
N LYS A 69 5.85 -13.50 1.80
CA LYS A 69 6.56 -14.74 2.11
C LYS A 69 6.83 -15.48 0.81
N LEU A 70 8.06 -15.34 0.29
CA LEU A 70 8.42 -15.85 -1.03
C LEU A 70 8.31 -17.37 -1.12
N TRP A 71 8.67 -18.11 -0.06
CA TRP A 71 8.58 -19.57 0.00
C TRP A 71 7.14 -20.11 0.02
N LEU A 72 6.15 -19.25 0.29
CA LEU A 72 4.73 -19.60 0.22
C LEU A 72 4.04 -18.95 -0.99
N HIS A 73 4.80 -18.23 -1.85
CA HIS A 73 4.25 -17.38 -2.89
C HIS A 73 3.10 -16.48 -2.39
N SER A 74 3.22 -16.02 -1.14
CA SER A 74 2.14 -15.36 -0.42
C SER A 74 2.41 -13.87 -0.27
N LYS A 75 1.37 -13.07 -0.54
CA LYS A 75 1.33 -11.63 -0.34
C LYS A 75 0.04 -11.29 0.41
N GLN A 76 0.16 -10.61 1.54
CA GLN A 76 -0.97 -10.33 2.42
C GLN A 76 -0.96 -8.87 2.87
N LEU A 77 -2.05 -8.17 2.57
CA LEU A 77 -2.34 -6.83 3.12
C LEU A 77 -2.80 -6.98 4.58
N LEU A 78 -1.97 -6.55 5.53
CA LEU A 78 -2.25 -6.66 6.96
C LEU A 78 -3.00 -5.45 7.51
N HIS A 79 -2.55 -4.25 7.14
CA HIS A 79 -3.09 -3.01 7.69
C HIS A 79 -3.19 -1.93 6.62
N ILE A 80 -4.21 -1.08 6.77
CA ILE A 80 -4.39 0.12 5.99
C ILE A 80 -5.09 1.17 6.85
N SER A 81 -4.47 2.33 6.97
CA SER A 81 -5.00 3.48 7.72
C SER A 81 -4.76 4.78 6.95
N PRO A 82 -5.62 5.79 7.11
CA PRO A 82 -5.23 7.15 6.77
C PRO A 82 -3.93 7.48 7.49
N SER A 83 -2.95 8.08 6.80
CA SER A 83 -1.78 8.60 7.50
C SER A 83 -2.25 9.77 8.37
N PRO A 84 -1.92 9.79 9.68
CA PRO A 84 -2.22 10.95 10.51
C PRO A 84 -1.55 12.16 9.86
N ALA A 85 -2.34 13.22 9.60
CA ALA A 85 -1.83 14.45 9.02
C ALA A 85 -0.58 14.87 9.80
N THR A 86 0.58 14.82 9.14
CA THR A 86 1.82 15.31 9.75
C THR A 86 1.65 16.82 9.90
N LYS A 87 1.51 17.25 11.15
CA LYS A 87 1.34 18.65 11.54
C LYS A 87 2.62 19.44 11.26
#